data_AF-A0A7C4WBT3-F1
#
_entry.id   AF-A0A7C4WBT3-F1
#
_cell.length_a   1.000
_cell.length_b   1.000
_cell.length_c   1.000
_cell.angle_alpha   90.00
_cell.angle_beta   90.00
_cell.angle_gamma   90.00
#
_symmetry.space_group_name_H-M   'P 1'
#
loop_
_entity.id
_entity.type
_entity.pdbx_description
1 polymer ?
#
loop_
_entity_poly.entity_id
_entity_poly.type
_entity_poly.pdbx_seq_one_letter_code
_entity_poly.pdbx_strand_id
1 'polypeptide(L)' 'METIRVGVIGVGYLGQFHAEKYAKLKGVELVGVVDIDRSRAREIAKRNETAAYYHHG' A
#
# COMPACT_ATOMS: atom_id res chain seq x y z
N MET A 1 10.35 19.95 3.79
CA MET A 1 9.83 18.91 4.71
C MET A 1 9.91 17.61 3.94
N GLU A 2 10.59 16.59 4.48
CA GLU A 2 10.80 15.33 3.76
C GLU A 2 9.53 14.48 3.72
N THR A 3 9.29 13.80 2.60
CA THR A 3 8.16 12.88 2.43
C THR A 3 8.42 11.58 3.16
N ILE A 4 7.48 11.12 3.97
CA ILE A 4 7.58 9.83 4.67
C ILE A 4 7.12 8.72 3.74
N ARG A 5 7.99 7.75 3.47
CA ARG A 5 7.68 6.57 2.65
C ARG A 5 7.03 5.49 3.52
N VAL A 6 5.86 5.01 3.11
CA VAL A 6 5.06 4.04 3.88
C VAL A 6 4.71 2.84 3.02
N GLY A 7 4.85 1.63 3.58
CA GLY A 7 4.29 0.41 3.02
C GLY A 7 3.20 -0.15 3.94
N VAL A 8 2.21 -0.84 3.37
CA VAL A 8 1.16 -1.52 4.14
C VAL A 8 1.28 -3.03 3.97
N ILE A 9 1.49 -3.75 5.07
CA ILE A 9 1.54 -5.22 5.11
C ILE A 9 0.19 -5.74 5.61
N GLY A 10 -0.47 -6.54 4.79
CA GLY A 10 -1.86 -6.97 4.97
C GLY A 10 -2.84 -5.90 4.51
N VAL A 11 -3.53 -6.15 3.41
CA VAL A 11 -4.54 -5.24 2.82
C VAL A 11 -5.91 -5.90 2.71
N GLY A 12 -6.26 -6.71 3.72
CA GLY A 12 -7.62 -7.17 3.98
C GLY A 12 -8.59 -6.05 4.36
N TYR A 13 -9.69 -6.40 5.03
CA TYR A 13 -10.80 -5.48 5.32
C TYR A 13 -10.37 -4.12 5.91
N LEU A 14 -9.50 -4.13 6.94
CA LEU A 14 -9.01 -2.89 7.56
C LEU A 14 -7.77 -2.32 6.84
N GLY A 15 -6.87 -3.18 6.37
CA GLY A 15 -5.61 -2.78 5.75
C GLY A 15 -5.78 -1.93 4.49
N GLN A 16 -6.80 -2.21 3.68
CA GLN A 16 -7.11 -1.39 2.50
C GLN A 16 -7.38 0.08 2.85
N PHE A 17 -8.00 0.37 4.00
CA PHE A 17 -8.28 1.74 4.42
C PHE A 17 -7.02 2.47 4.86
N HIS A 18 -6.02 1.76 5.39
CA HIS A 18 -4.70 2.35 5.66
C HIS A 18 -4.00 2.73 4.35
N ALA A 19 -4.01 1.84 3.35
CA ALA A 19 -3.47 2.14 2.02
C ALA A 19 -4.15 3.37 1.39
N GLU A 20 -5.49 3.41 1.40
CA GLU A 20 -6.27 4.54 0.85
C GLU A 20 -6.00 5.87 1.56
N LYS A 21 -5.81 5.85 2.89
CA LYS A 21 -5.48 7.06 3.65
C LYS A 21 -4.06 7.53 3.35
N TYR A 22 -3.08 6.62 3.37
CA TYR A 22 -1.69 6.99 3.10
C TYR A 22 -1.47 7.48 1.68
N ALA A 23 -2.16 6.93 0.69
CA ALA A 23 -2.11 7.40 -0.70
C ALA A 23 -2.59 8.86 -0.87
N LYS A 24 -3.45 9.35 0.03
CA LYS A 24 -4.05 10.70 -0.03
C LYS A 24 -3.43 11.68 0.97
N LEU A 25 -2.55 11.21 1.86
CA LEU A 25 -2.03 12.01 2.96
C LEU A 25 -0.85 12.87 2.49
N LYS A 26 -0.98 14.19 2.62
CA LYS A 26 0.12 15.12 2.29
C LYS A 26 1.36 14.79 3.11
N GLY A 27 2.53 14.78 2.45
CA GLY A 27 3.80 14.45 3.10
C GLY A 27 4.04 12.95 3.27
N VAL A 28 3.18 12.09 2.73
CA VAL A 28 3.36 10.64 2.71
C VAL A 28 3.36 10.14 1.27
N GLU A 29 4.22 9.16 1.00
CA GLU A 29 4.24 8.38 -0.24
C GLU A 29 3.93 6.92 0.12
N LEU A 30 2.80 6.40 -0.35
CA LEU A 30 2.52 4.97 -0.26
C LEU A 30 3.36 4.23 -1.32
N VAL A 31 4.48 3.65 -0.90
CA VAL A 31 5.44 3.01 -1.81
C VAL A 31 5.09 1.58 -2.16
N GLY A 32 4.20 0.94 -1.38
CA GLY A 32 3.77 -0.41 -1.68
C GLY A 32 2.76 -1.00 -0.71
N VAL A 33 2.15 -2.09 -1.17
CA VAL A 33 1.32 -2.98 -0.35
C VAL A 33 1.74 -4.44 -0.51
N VAL A 34 1.49 -5.23 0.53
CA VAL A 34 1.74 -6.67 0.55
C VAL A 34 0.51 -7.38 1.12
N ASP A 35 0.15 -8.53 0.56
CA ASP A 35 -0.84 -9.44 1.16
C ASP A 35 -0.48 -10.88 0.75
N ILE A 36 -0.88 -11.85 1.56
CA ILE A 36 -0.73 -13.28 1.23
C ILE A 36 -1.62 -13.65 0.03
N ASP A 37 -2.76 -12.98 -0.08
CA ASP A 37 -3.61 -13.04 -1.27
C ASP A 37 -3.05 -12.08 -2.33
N ARG A 38 -2.34 -12.67 -3.31
CA ARG A 38 -1.73 -11.90 -4.42
C ARG A 38 -2.76 -11.15 -5.26
N SER A 39 -3.99 -11.63 -5.36
CA SER A 39 -5.04 -10.95 -6.12
C SER A 39 -5.50 -9.70 -5.38
N ARG A 40 -5.69 -9.80 -4.06
CA ARG A 40 -6.00 -8.65 -3.21
C ARG A 40 -4.88 -7.61 -3.22
N ALA A 41 -3.62 -8.02 -3.07
CA ALA A 41 -2.49 -7.11 -3.13
C ALA A 41 -2.46 -6.32 -4.46
N ARG A 42 -2.69 -6.99 -5.60
CA ARG A 42 -2.75 -6.34 -6.93
C ARG A 42 -3.91 -5.36 -7.05
N GLU A 43 -5.09 -5.74 -6.57
CA GLU A 43 -6.28 -4.88 -6.62
C GLU A 43 -6.05 -3.58 -5.84
N ILE A 44 -5.58 -3.69 -4.59
CA ILE A 44 -5.35 -2.55 -3.71
C ILE A 44 -4.19 -1.69 -4.21
N ALA A 45 -3.12 -2.30 -4.71
CA ALA A 45 -2.02 -1.58 -5.34
C ALA A 45 -2.50 -0.73 -6.52
N LYS A 46 -3.30 -1.32 -7.41
CA LYS A 46 -3.89 -0.61 -8.56
C LYS A 46 -4.83 0.53 -8.14
N ARG A 47 -5.68 0.30 -7.12
CA ARG A 47 -6.62 1.31 -6.62
C ARG A 47 -5.91 2.55 -6.04
N ASN A 48 -4.74 2.34 -5.46
CA ASN A 48 -3.97 3.38 -4.77
C ASN A 48 -2.71 3.81 -5.53
N GLU A 49 -2.60 3.47 -6.81
CA GLU A 49 -1.49 3.86 -7.70
C GLU A 49 -0.12 3.54 -7.10
N THR A 50 0.01 2.37 -6.47
CA THR A 50 1.24 1.91 -5.82
C THR A 50 1.63 0.51 -6.29
N ALA A 51 2.73 -0.03 -5.78
CA ALA A 51 3.24 -1.35 -6.15
C ALA A 51 2.77 -2.46 -5.19
N ALA A 52 2.53 -3.65 -5.72
CA ALA A 52 2.36 -4.86 -4.91
C ALA A 52 3.70 -5.59 -4.80
N TYR A 53 4.16 -5.86 -3.58
CA TYR A 53 5.41 -6.61 -3.33
C TYR A 53 5.11 -8.01 -2.80
N TYR A 54 5.97 -8.97 -3.15
CA TYR A 54 5.83 -10.39 -2.77
C TYR A 54 7.09 -10.98 -2.16
N HIS A 55 8.22 -10.29 -2.32
CA HIS A 55 9.54 -10.72 -1.90
C HIS A 55 10.29 -9.48 -1.42
N HIS A 56 11.17 -9.67 -0.44
CA HIS A 56 12.21 -8.70 -0.13
C HIS A 56 13.41 -9.07 -1.00
N GLY A 57 13.91 -8.11 -1.78
CA GLY A 57 15.19 -8.26 -2.47
C GLY A 57 16.35 -8.15 -1.50
#